data_AF-A0A0B8PBH3-F1
#
_entry.id   AF-A0A0B8PBH3-F1
#
_cell.length_a   1.000
_cell.length_b   1.000
_cell.length_c   1.000
_cell.angle_alpha   90.00
_cell.angle_beta   90.00
_cell.angle_gamma   90.00
#
_symmetry.space_group_name_H-M   'P 1'
#
loop_
_entity.id
_entity.type
_entity.pdbx_description
1 polymer ?
#
loop_
_entity_poly.entity_id
_entity_poly.type
_entity_poly.pdbx_seq_one_letter_code
_entity_poly.pdbx_strand_id
1 'polypeptide(L)' 'MAKPTIHDVADYCGVSATTVSLTLRGKGRISEATRERIFDAIEKVGYVYNQSAANLSSRKSNSVG' A
#
# COMPACT_ATOMS: atom_id res chain seq x y z
N MET A 1 -13.19 10.03 -11.59
CA MET A 1 -12.60 10.10 -10.23
C MET A 1 -11.49 9.06 -10.15
N ALA A 2 -10.25 9.52 -9.95
CA ALA A 2 -9.11 8.61 -9.80
C ALA A 2 -9.29 7.79 -8.53
N LYS A 3 -9.12 6.47 -8.62
CA LYS A 3 -9.13 5.61 -7.44
C LYS A 3 -7.83 5.87 -6.67
N PRO A 4 -7.88 6.15 -5.36
CA PRO A 4 -6.68 6.28 -4.57
C PRO A 4 -5.82 5.03 -4.72
N THR A 5 -4.54 5.21 -4.94
CA THR A 5 -3.56 4.15 -5.13
C THR A 5 -2.61 4.09 -3.95
N ILE A 6 -1.79 3.04 -3.92
CA ILE A 6 -0.76 2.89 -2.89
C ILE A 6 0.30 4.02 -2.97
N HIS A 7 0.45 4.65 -4.14
CA HIS A 7 1.33 5.80 -4.34
C HIS A 7 0.77 7.03 -3.63
N ASP A 8 -0.53 7.30 -3.76
CA ASP A 8 -1.17 8.44 -3.07
C ASP A 8 -1.04 8.33 -1.56
N VAL A 9 -1.19 7.12 -1.01
CA VAL A 9 -0.95 6.85 0.42
C VAL A 9 0.51 7.09 0.80
N ALA A 10 1.44 6.66 -0.05
CA ALA A 10 2.88 6.81 0.17
C ALA A 10 3.29 8.29 0.19
N ASP A 11 2.82 9.07 -0.79
CA ASP A 11 3.02 10.52 -0.88
C ASP A 11 2.41 11.24 0.33
N TYR A 12 1.21 10.85 0.77
CA TYR A 12 0.56 11.42 1.95
C TYR A 12 1.36 11.19 3.24
N CYS A 13 1.96 10.00 3.38
CA CYS A 13 2.77 9.63 4.54
C CYS A 13 4.22 10.12 4.48
N GLY A 14 4.68 10.58 3.31
CA GLY A 14 6.09 10.86 3.04
C GLY A 14 6.98 9.61 3.07
N VAL A 15 6.45 8.44 2.73
CA VAL A 15 7.19 7.17 2.68
C VAL A 15 7.18 6.60 1.26
N SER A 16 7.98 5.56 1.01
CA SER A 16 7.96 4.89 -0.29
C SER A 16 6.76 3.93 -0.42
N ALA A 17 6.25 3.74 -1.65
CA ALA A 17 5.23 2.72 -1.94
C ALA A 17 5.67 1.31 -1.50
N THR A 18 6.97 1.03 -1.55
CA THR A 18 7.57 -0.21 -1.02
C THR A 18 7.38 -0.33 0.49
N THR A 19 7.58 0.76 1.25
CA THR A 19 7.36 0.82 2.70
C THR A 19 5.89 0.56 3.05
N VAL A 20 4.95 1.14 2.29
CA VAL A 20 3.51 0.90 2.47
C VAL A 20 3.17 -0.57 2.18
N SER A 21 3.68 -1.12 1.07
CA SER A 21 3.49 -2.53 0.69
C SER A 21 4.05 -3.50 1.74
N LEU A 22 5.24 -3.21 2.28
CA LEU A 22 5.87 -3.97 3.36
C LEU A 22 5.02 -3.93 4.64
N THR A 23 4.56 -2.74 5.02
CA THR A 23 3.68 -2.51 6.18
C THR A 23 2.38 -3.31 6.06
N LEU A 24 1.73 -3.25 4.89
CA LEU A 24 0.49 -3.99 4.60
C LEU A 24 0.69 -5.51 4.59
N ARG A 25 1.88 -5.98 4.20
CA ARG A 25 2.25 -7.41 4.23
C ARG A 25 2.77 -7.86 5.60
N GLY A 26 2.85 -6.97 6.59
CA GLY A 26 3.43 -7.27 7.91
C GLY A 26 4.92 -7.64 7.86
N LYS A 27 5.62 -7.29 6.77
CA LYS A 27 7.05 -7.57 6.60
C LYS A 27 7.86 -6.28 6.75
N GLY A 28 9.03 -6.38 7.37
CA GLY A 28 9.97 -5.27 7.53
C GLY A 28 9.99 -4.69 8.95
N ARG A 29 11.10 -4.03 9.28
CA ARG A 29 11.32 -3.32 10.54
C ARG A 29 10.77 -1.90 10.46
N ILE A 30 9.45 -1.77 10.34
CA ILE A 30 8.78 -0.46 10.41
C ILE A 30 8.41 -0.18 11.87
N SER A 31 8.74 1.01 12.35
CA SER A 31 8.35 1.46 13.70
C SER A 31 6.83 1.56 13.79
N GLU A 32 6.27 1.24 14.96
CA GLU A 32 4.82 1.27 15.19
C GLU A 32 4.24 2.66 14.89
N ALA A 33 4.95 3.73 15.24
CA ALA A 33 4.57 5.10 14.93
C ALA A 33 4.43 5.36 13.41
N THR A 34 5.25 4.73 12.58
CA THR A 34 5.15 4.85 11.11
C THR A 34 4.00 4.00 10.58
N ARG A 35 3.79 2.82 11.16
CA ARG A 35 2.67 1.95 10.83
C ARG A 35 1.34 2.63 11.10
N GLU A 36 1.18 3.26 12.27
CA GLU A 36 -0.01 4.03 12.63
C GLU A 36 -0.25 5.19 11.66
N ARG A 37 0.78 5.97 11.31
CA ARG A 37 0.64 7.03 10.28
C ARG A 37 0.15 6.48 8.95
N ILE A 38 0.68 5.33 8.52
CA ILE A 38 0.25 4.70 7.27
C ILE A 38 -1.22 4.29 7.36
N PHE A 39 -1.66 3.67 8.46
CA PHE A 39 -3.06 3.31 8.64
C PHE A 39 -4.00 4.53 8.70
N ASP A 40 -3.61 5.60 9.39
CA ASP A 40 -4.36 6.86 9.43
C ASP A 40 -4.47 7.50 8.03
N ALA A 41 -3.38 7.49 7.27
CA ALA A 41 -3.37 7.97 5.89
C ALA A 41 -4.25 7.12 4.96
N ILE A 42 -4.23 5.80 5.09
CA ILE A 42 -5.09 4.87 4.34
C ILE A 42 -6.55 5.21 4.57
N GLU A 43 -6.94 5.49 5.82
CA GLU A 43 -8.30 5.89 6.18
C GLU A 43 -8.67 7.26 5.59
N LYS A 44 -7.79 8.26 5.73
CA LYS A 44 -8.01 9.62 5.19
C LYS A 44 -8.09 9.69 3.68
N VAL A 45 -7.22 8.95 3.00
CA VAL A 45 -7.17 8.89 1.53
C VAL A 45 -8.28 7.97 0.99
N GLY A 46 -8.92 7.16 1.86
CA GLY A 46 -9.94 6.20 1.45
C GLY A 46 -9.36 5.04 0.63
N TYR A 47 -8.07 4.75 0.79
CA TYR A 47 -7.44 3.62 0.14
C TYR A 47 -7.89 2.32 0.82
N VAL A 48 -8.70 1.52 0.14
CA VAL A 48 -9.03 0.19 0.65
C VAL A 48 -8.00 -0.79 0.10
N TYR A 49 -7.20 -1.38 0.99
CA TYR A 49 -6.28 -2.47 0.62
C TYR A 49 -7.10 -3.67 0.16
N ASN A 50 -7.30 -3.76 -1.16
CA ASN A 50 -8.05 -4.84 -1.75
C ASN A 50 -7.07 -5.99 -2.04
N GLN A 51 -7.05 -6.99 -1.17
CA GLN A 51 -6.22 -8.20 -1.35
C GLN A 51 -6.47 -8.86 -2.72
N SER A 52 -7.69 -8.76 -3.26
CA SER A 52 -8.03 -9.23 -4.61
C SER A 52 -7.31 -8.45 -5.71
N ALA A 53 -7.09 -7.13 -5.54
CA ALA A 53 -6.29 -6.32 -6.45
C ALA A 53 -4.79 -6.63 -6.33
N ALA A 54 -4.30 -6.90 -5.12
CA ALA A 54 -2.91 -7.34 -4.90
C ALA A 54 -2.64 -8.69 -5.59
N ASN A 55 -3.60 -9.62 -5.51
CA ASN A 55 -3.49 -10.92 -6.18
C ASN A 55 -3.62 -10.78 -7.71
N LEU A 56 -4.49 -9.90 -8.21
CA LEU A 56 -4.62 -9.62 -9.64
C LEU A 56 -3.36 -8.94 -10.23
N SER A 57 -2.75 -8.00 -9.49
CA SER A 57 -1.48 -7.37 -9.90
C SER A 57 -0.31 -8.35 -9.88
N SER A 58 -0.29 -9.28 -8.92
CA SER A 58 0.67 -10.38 -8.90
C SER A 58 0.47 -11.34 -10.08
N ARG A 59 -0.79 -11.59 -10.48
CA ARG A 59 -1.13 -12.50 -11.59
C ARG A 59 -0.86 -11.88 -12.97
N LYS A 60 -0.93 -10.56 -13.10
CA LYS A 60 -0.57 -9.84 -14.34
C LYS A 60 0.94 -9.84 -14.59
N SER A 61 1.75 -10.07 -13.55
CA SER A 61 3.22 -10.10 -13.65
C SER A 61 3.80 -11.49 -13.99
N ASN A 62 2.95 -12.51 -14.18
CA ASN A 62 3.39 -13.87 -14.52
C ASN A 62 2.83 -14.37 -15.87
N SER A 63 2.52 -13.46 -16.81
CA SER A 63 2.49 -13.80 -18.23
C SER A 63 3.92 -13.66 -18.77
N VAL A 64 4.73 -14.68 -18.51
CA VAL A 64 5.85 -15.00 -19.40
C VAL A 64 5.26 -15.88 -20.50
N GLY A 65 5.58 -15.52 -21.74
CA GLY A 65 4.91 -15.97 -22.97
C GLY A 65 5.09 -17.43 -23.35
#